data_AF-A0A7S3THM4-F1
#
_entry.id   AF-A0A7S3THM4-F1
#
_cell.length_a   1.000
_cell.length_b   1.000
_cell.length_c   1.000
_cell.angle_alpha   90.00
_cell.angle_beta   90.00
_cell.angle_gamma   90.00
#
_symmetry.space_group_name_H-M   'P 1'
#
loop_
_entity.id
_entity.type
_entity.pdbx_description
1 polymer ?
#
loop_
_entity_poly.entity_id
_entity_poly.type
_entity_poly.pdbx_seq_one_letter_code
_entity_poly.pdbx_strand_id
1 'polypeptide(L)'
;PPPPSPPPPSPPPTTPPPPLPPPPSPPPPALPPPSSPLGVSVTTDASAPDGGAGRRRQRVLLDASQMTGDPASTLYDYADSISLDAQFHLVDTISGTALDQAKIIDLCESAAASATCAIGDGATTSELKLLQLLDRNDTIRGDPLLDASEIEGNGAGSGVTVSHANKVEIVARSVAILEEGQTLDELAANVTAENELKITQLRDGTNLDGDLAFTSLVMFPPRPPPSSPPRPPPSPPPPTPPPSLPPSPPPPSPPPPSPPPP
;
A
#
# COMPACT_ATOMS: atom_id res chain seq x y z
N PRO A 1 38.06 31.46 -99.83
CA PRO A 1 37.51 31.91 -98.52
C PRO A 1 37.98 30.92 -97.46
N PRO A 2 38.69 31.35 -96.41
CA PRO A 2 39.13 30.44 -95.35
C PRO A 2 37.92 29.91 -94.57
N PRO A 3 37.91 28.62 -94.18
CA PRO A 3 36.82 28.03 -93.41
C PRO A 3 36.71 28.68 -92.01
N PRO A 4 35.49 28.84 -91.48
CA PRO A 4 35.29 29.38 -90.14
C PRO A 4 35.93 28.47 -89.09
N SER A 5 36.61 29.09 -88.13
CA SER A 5 37.24 28.38 -87.02
C SER A 5 36.18 27.68 -86.15
N PRO A 6 36.44 26.45 -85.68
CA PRO A 6 35.51 25.75 -84.81
C PRO A 6 35.34 26.48 -83.47
N PRO A 7 34.16 26.41 -82.85
CA PRO A 7 33.92 26.99 -81.54
C PRO A 7 34.80 26.31 -80.47
N PRO A 8 35.23 27.06 -79.44
CA PRO A 8 36.00 26.49 -78.35
C PRO A 8 35.18 25.44 -77.58
N PRO A 9 35.83 24.38 -77.08
CA PRO A 9 35.16 23.36 -76.28
C PRO A 9 34.61 23.94 -74.97
N SER A 10 33.41 23.51 -74.60
CA SER A 10 32.76 23.91 -73.35
C SER A 10 33.60 23.48 -72.13
N PRO A 11 33.64 24.28 -71.06
CA PRO A 11 34.30 23.89 -69.82
C PRO A 11 33.63 22.66 -69.21
N PRO A 12 34.39 21.79 -68.52
CA PRO A 12 33.84 20.62 -67.86
C PRO A 12 32.89 21.03 -66.72
N PRO A 13 31.83 20.25 -66.45
CA PRO A 13 30.91 20.50 -65.35
C PRO A 13 31.64 20.44 -64.00
N THR A 14 31.41 21.42 -63.14
CA THR A 14 31.94 21.45 -61.78
C THR A 14 31.28 20.34 -60.96
N THR A 15 32.11 19.48 -60.35
CA THR A 15 31.64 18.42 -59.45
C THR A 15 30.93 19.01 -58.24
N PRO A 16 29.77 18.46 -57.81
CA PRO A 16 29.07 18.94 -56.63
C PRO A 16 29.94 18.75 -55.37
N PRO A 17 29.85 19.66 -54.39
CA PRO A 17 30.54 19.50 -53.12
C PRO A 17 30.05 18.25 -52.38
N PRO A 18 30.92 17.59 -51.59
CA PRO A 18 30.52 16.44 -50.80
C PRO A 18 29.48 16.82 -49.74
N PRO A 19 28.57 15.89 -49.37
CA PRO A 19 27.60 16.12 -48.31
C PRO A 19 28.31 16.33 -46.96
N LEU A 20 27.77 17.24 -46.16
CA LEU A 20 28.24 17.46 -44.78
C LEU A 20 27.99 16.20 -43.93
N PRO A 21 28.88 15.90 -42.96
CA PRO A 21 28.66 14.81 -42.03
C PRO A 21 27.41 15.06 -41.16
N PRO A 22 26.68 14.00 -40.77
CA PRO A 22 25.53 14.13 -39.88
C PRO A 22 25.98 14.66 -38.50
N PRO A 23 25.13 15.43 -37.81
CA PRO A 23 25.41 15.88 -36.45
C PRO A 23 25.54 14.68 -35.49
N PRO A 24 26.37 14.78 -34.45
CA PRO A 24 26.49 13.74 -33.43
C PRO A 24 25.15 13.51 -32.73
N SER A 25 24.83 12.25 -32.44
CA SER A 25 23.64 11.88 -31.68
C SER A 25 23.68 12.49 -30.27
N PRO A 26 22.54 12.95 -29.73
CA PRO A 26 22.49 13.42 -28.35
C PRO A 26 22.88 12.27 -27.40
N PRO A 27 23.53 12.58 -26.26
CA PRO A 27 23.84 11.56 -25.26
C PRO A 27 22.54 10.92 -24.73
N PRO A 28 22.55 9.62 -24.42
CA PRO A 28 21.40 8.95 -23.84
C PRO A 28 21.00 9.62 -22.51
N PRO A 29 19.70 9.66 -22.17
CA PRO A 29 19.24 10.13 -20.86
C PRO A 29 19.94 9.36 -19.74
N ALA A 30 20.33 10.05 -18.67
CA ALA A 30 20.85 9.39 -17.48
C ALA A 30 19.82 8.41 -16.92
N LEU A 31 20.27 7.19 -16.59
CA LEU A 31 19.41 6.19 -15.96
C LEU A 31 18.91 6.72 -14.61
N PRO A 32 17.62 6.52 -14.27
CA PRO A 32 17.12 6.86 -12.96
C PRO A 32 17.88 6.06 -11.88
N PRO A 33 18.13 6.64 -10.69
CA PRO A 33 18.83 5.97 -9.63
C PRO A 33 18.07 4.69 -9.19
N PRO A 34 18.78 3.63 -8.76
CA PRO A 34 18.14 2.41 -8.27
C PRO A 34 17.32 2.72 -7.01
N SER A 35 16.03 2.43 -7.06
CA SER A 35 15.12 2.54 -5.91
C SER A 35 15.62 1.65 -4.78
N SER A 36 15.80 2.22 -3.58
CA SER A 36 16.21 1.46 -2.39
C SER A 36 15.14 0.41 -2.01
N PRO A 37 15.53 -0.78 -1.50
CA PRO A 37 14.59 -1.74 -0.96
C PRO A 37 14.00 -1.20 0.35
N LEU A 38 12.79 -0.65 0.29
CA LEU A 38 11.98 -0.27 1.45
C LEU A 38 11.43 -1.54 2.11
N GLY A 39 11.87 -1.84 3.33
CA GLY A 39 11.24 -2.83 4.19
C GLY A 39 10.29 -2.16 5.18
N VAL A 40 9.00 -2.55 5.21
CA VAL A 40 8.05 -2.15 6.25
C VAL A 40 7.01 -3.25 6.54
N SER A 41 6.73 -3.41 7.84
CA SER A 41 5.76 -4.31 8.51
C SER A 41 4.35 -3.72 8.54
N VAL A 42 3.30 -4.56 8.55
CA VAL A 42 1.90 -4.15 8.77
C VAL A 42 1.14 -5.24 9.56
N THR A 43 0.58 -4.82 10.70
CA THR A 43 -0.42 -5.47 11.54
C THR A 43 -1.84 -5.05 11.18
N THR A 44 -2.81 -5.82 11.65
CA THR A 44 -4.23 -5.78 11.26
C THR A 44 -5.06 -4.70 11.95
N ASP A 45 -6.06 -4.23 11.20
CA ASP A 45 -7.21 -3.39 11.52
C ASP A 45 -7.10 -1.85 11.44
N ALA A 46 -8.09 -1.28 10.76
CA ALA A 46 -8.35 0.13 10.44
C ALA A 46 -7.16 1.09 10.16
N SER A 47 -7.03 1.46 8.87
CA SER A 47 -6.36 2.69 8.35
C SER A 47 -4.88 2.61 7.92
N ALA A 48 -4.73 2.37 6.61
CA ALA A 48 -3.73 2.87 5.66
C ALA A 48 -2.24 2.41 5.70
N PRO A 49 -1.57 2.28 4.52
CA PRO A 49 -0.41 1.40 4.34
C PRO A 49 0.90 2.11 4.00
N ASP A 50 2.04 1.44 4.29
CA ASP A 50 3.37 1.83 3.80
C ASP A 50 4.08 0.67 3.05
N GLY A 51 4.57 0.99 1.84
CA GLY A 51 5.66 0.38 1.06
C GLY A 51 5.83 -1.14 0.89
N GLY A 52 5.64 -1.63 -0.34
CA GLY A 52 6.58 -2.59 -0.95
C GLY A 52 6.36 -4.11 -0.82
N ALA A 53 5.12 -4.61 -0.75
CA ALA A 53 4.76 -6.00 -1.13
C ALA A 53 3.24 -6.11 -1.26
N GLY A 54 2.73 -6.93 -2.18
CA GLY A 54 1.31 -7.27 -2.20
C GLY A 54 1.01 -8.18 -1.01
N ARG A 55 0.25 -7.69 -0.02
CA ARG A 55 -0.18 -8.51 1.13
C ARG A 55 -1.54 -9.11 0.82
N ARG A 56 -1.66 -10.42 0.99
CA ARG A 56 -2.95 -11.12 0.89
C ARG A 56 -3.34 -11.69 2.24
N ARG A 57 -4.61 -11.45 2.60
CA ARG A 57 -5.25 -12.08 3.76
C ARG A 57 -6.31 -13.03 3.22
N GLN A 58 -6.19 -14.31 3.56
CA GLN A 58 -7.23 -15.29 3.32
C GLN A 58 -7.88 -15.65 4.66
N ARG A 59 -9.22 -15.65 4.67
CA ARG A 59 -10.03 -16.09 5.81
C ARG A 59 -10.77 -17.35 5.43
N VAL A 60 -10.74 -18.34 6.33
CA VAL A 60 -11.48 -19.61 6.21
C VAL A 60 -12.07 -19.95 7.56
N LEU A 61 -13.31 -20.41 7.59
CA LEU A 61 -13.98 -20.82 8.82
C LEU A 61 -14.18 -22.33 8.82
N LEU A 62 -13.58 -23.01 9.78
CA LEU A 62 -13.66 -24.48 9.93
C LEU A 62 -14.27 -24.86 11.29
N ASP A 63 -14.83 -26.06 11.35
CA ASP A 63 -15.32 -26.68 12.58
C ASP A 63 -14.16 -27.35 13.31
N ALA A 64 -13.97 -27.01 14.58
CA ALA A 64 -12.94 -27.50 15.48
C ALA A 64 -13.52 -28.33 16.63
N SER A 65 -14.77 -28.81 16.52
CA SER A 65 -15.43 -29.61 17.55
C SER A 65 -14.64 -30.87 17.95
N GLN A 66 -13.87 -31.45 17.02
CA GLN A 66 -13.02 -32.62 17.29
C GLN A 66 -11.68 -32.25 17.95
N MET A 67 -11.39 -30.96 18.11
CA MET A 67 -10.17 -30.44 18.75
C MET A 67 -10.46 -29.77 20.10
N THR A 68 -11.70 -29.80 20.58
CA THR A 68 -12.04 -29.24 21.90
C THR A 68 -11.22 -29.92 23.01
N GLY A 69 -10.49 -29.11 23.78
CA GLY A 69 -9.57 -29.57 24.83
C GLY A 69 -8.13 -29.76 24.34
N ASP A 70 -7.88 -29.75 23.03
CA ASP A 70 -6.53 -29.83 22.48
C ASP A 70 -5.82 -28.47 22.60
N PRO A 71 -4.47 -28.48 22.75
CA PRO A 71 -3.71 -27.25 22.73
C PRO A 71 -3.70 -26.64 21.32
N ALA A 72 -3.82 -25.31 21.25
CA ALA A 72 -3.71 -24.55 20.02
C ALA A 72 -2.34 -24.73 19.34
N SER A 73 -1.29 -25.09 20.09
CA SER A 73 0.02 -25.45 19.55
C SER A 73 -0.06 -26.50 18.44
N THR A 74 -1.02 -27.44 18.50
CA THR A 74 -1.22 -28.45 17.44
C THR A 74 -1.49 -27.80 16.07
N LEU A 75 -2.31 -26.75 16.04
CA LEU A 75 -2.61 -26.00 14.81
C LEU A 75 -1.38 -25.24 14.32
N TYR A 76 -0.67 -24.57 15.23
CA TYR A 76 0.51 -23.79 14.92
C TYR A 76 1.69 -24.65 14.46
N ASP A 77 1.96 -25.76 15.14
CA ASP A 77 3.06 -26.67 14.79
C ASP A 77 2.83 -27.32 13.43
N TYR A 78 1.57 -27.65 13.10
CA TYR A 78 1.23 -28.12 11.76
C TYR A 78 1.39 -27.01 10.71
N ALA A 79 0.86 -25.81 10.97
CA ALA A 79 1.00 -24.67 10.07
C ALA A 79 2.48 -24.33 9.79
N ASP A 80 3.33 -24.37 10.81
CA ASP A 80 4.78 -24.21 10.68
C ASP A 80 5.40 -25.30 9.80
N SER A 81 4.98 -26.56 9.98
CA SER A 81 5.51 -27.70 9.21
C SER A 81 5.24 -27.60 7.70
N ILE A 82 4.17 -26.90 7.31
CA ILE A 82 3.82 -26.63 5.90
C ILE A 82 4.17 -25.20 5.46
N SER A 83 4.90 -24.44 6.30
CA SER A 83 5.28 -23.05 6.04
C SER A 83 4.09 -22.16 5.68
N LEU A 84 3.03 -22.25 6.49
CA LEU A 84 1.85 -21.40 6.43
C LEU A 84 1.89 -20.39 7.60
N ASP A 85 2.04 -19.10 7.30
CA ASP A 85 1.87 -18.05 8.29
C ASP A 85 0.37 -17.83 8.54
N ALA A 86 -0.14 -18.41 9.63
CA ALA A 86 -1.55 -18.40 9.98
C ALA A 86 -1.80 -17.93 11.41
N GLN A 87 -2.92 -17.24 11.59
CA GLN A 87 -3.50 -16.95 12.90
C GLN A 87 -4.82 -17.69 13.04
N PHE A 88 -5.08 -18.21 14.24
CA PHE A 88 -6.28 -18.98 14.55
C PHE A 88 -7.15 -18.19 15.50
N HIS A 89 -8.41 -17.94 15.13
CA HIS A 89 -9.35 -17.24 15.99
C HIS A 89 -10.52 -18.17 16.33
N LEU A 90 -10.87 -18.29 17.60
CA LEU A 90 -12.14 -18.87 17.97
C LEU A 90 -13.26 -17.85 17.75
N VAL A 91 -14.40 -18.35 17.30
CA VAL A 91 -15.55 -17.51 16.95
C VAL A 91 -16.73 -17.78 17.89
N ASP A 92 -17.14 -16.75 18.62
CA ASP A 92 -18.45 -16.72 19.29
C ASP A 92 -19.40 -15.80 18.55
N THR A 93 -20.66 -16.20 18.42
CA THR A 93 -21.72 -15.34 17.91
C THR A 93 -22.52 -14.80 19.09
N ILE A 94 -22.54 -13.49 19.22
CA ILE A 94 -23.29 -12.75 20.23
C ILE A 94 -24.45 -12.05 19.52
N SER A 95 -25.68 -12.33 19.94
CA SER A 95 -26.85 -11.60 19.47
C SER A 95 -27.59 -10.92 20.62
N GLY A 96 -28.28 -9.83 20.33
CA GLY A 96 -29.03 -9.06 21.32
C GLY A 96 -29.51 -7.73 20.77
N THR A 97 -29.70 -6.75 21.63
CA THR A 97 -30.04 -5.38 21.26
C THR A 97 -29.04 -4.40 21.83
N ALA A 98 -28.72 -3.37 21.04
CA ALA A 98 -27.77 -2.31 21.39
C ALA A 98 -26.43 -2.86 21.90
N LEU A 99 -25.86 -3.84 21.18
CA LEU A 99 -24.58 -4.43 21.54
C LEU A 99 -23.46 -3.38 21.46
N ASP A 100 -22.74 -3.20 22.56
CA ASP A 100 -21.61 -2.29 22.68
C ASP A 100 -20.30 -3.04 22.37
N GLN A 101 -19.81 -2.87 21.15
CA GLN A 101 -18.63 -3.58 20.65
C GLN A 101 -17.38 -3.32 21.51
N ALA A 102 -17.16 -2.08 21.95
CA ALA A 102 -15.97 -1.72 22.71
C ALA A 102 -15.97 -2.43 24.07
N LYS A 103 -17.11 -2.40 24.77
CA LYS A 103 -17.24 -3.11 26.06
C LYS A 103 -17.13 -4.62 25.91
N ILE A 104 -17.67 -5.20 24.84
CA ILE A 104 -17.56 -6.64 24.58
C ILE A 104 -16.09 -7.05 24.37
N ILE A 105 -15.31 -6.24 23.65
CA ILE A 105 -13.87 -6.47 23.50
C ILE A 105 -13.18 -6.37 24.88
N ASP A 106 -13.44 -5.32 25.66
CA ASP A 106 -12.84 -5.14 26.99
C ASP A 106 -13.13 -6.34 27.92
N LEU A 107 -14.36 -6.87 27.89
CA LEU A 107 -14.75 -8.07 28.62
C LEU A 107 -13.99 -9.31 28.14
N CYS A 108 -13.89 -9.47 26.82
CA CYS A 108 -13.17 -10.58 26.21
C CYS A 108 -11.68 -10.61 26.61
N GLU A 109 -11.00 -9.47 26.52
CA GLU A 109 -9.58 -9.33 26.90
C GLU A 109 -9.37 -9.50 28.41
N SER A 110 -10.39 -9.17 29.23
CA SER A 110 -10.35 -9.42 30.67
C SER A 110 -10.55 -10.90 31.02
N ALA A 111 -11.41 -11.61 30.28
CA ALA A 111 -11.72 -13.02 30.51
C ALA A 111 -10.61 -13.96 30.01
N ALA A 112 -10.08 -13.68 28.81
CA ALA A 112 -9.00 -14.45 28.22
C ALA A 112 -7.66 -13.79 28.58
N ALA A 113 -7.03 -14.24 29.67
CA ALA A 113 -5.84 -13.65 30.32
C ALA A 113 -4.56 -13.45 29.47
N SER A 114 -4.65 -13.59 28.15
CA SER A 114 -3.62 -13.27 27.15
C SER A 114 -4.18 -13.06 25.74
N ALA A 115 -5.48 -13.27 25.49
CA ALA A 115 -5.98 -13.29 24.13
C ALA A 115 -6.28 -11.88 23.63
N THR A 116 -5.88 -11.61 22.39
CA THR A 116 -6.35 -10.43 21.66
C THR A 116 -7.74 -10.71 21.12
N CYS A 117 -8.70 -9.86 21.43
CA CYS A 117 -10.06 -9.99 20.94
C CYS A 117 -10.38 -8.95 19.86
N ALA A 118 -11.21 -9.34 18.89
CA ALA A 118 -11.67 -8.45 17.82
C ALA A 118 -13.12 -8.76 17.45
N ILE A 119 -13.78 -7.81 16.80
CA ILE A 119 -15.10 -8.03 16.20
C ILE A 119 -14.89 -8.45 14.74
N GLY A 120 -15.48 -9.58 14.38
CA GLY A 120 -15.44 -10.14 13.03
C GLY A 120 -16.32 -9.38 12.03
N ASP A 121 -16.13 -9.72 10.76
CA ASP A 121 -16.85 -9.08 9.64
C ASP A 121 -18.36 -9.36 9.73
N GLY A 122 -19.17 -8.39 9.28
CA GLY A 122 -20.64 -8.50 9.28
C GLY A 122 -21.31 -8.11 10.61
N ALA A 123 -20.57 -7.50 11.53
CA ALA A 123 -21.07 -6.96 12.77
C ALA A 123 -22.21 -5.95 12.57
N THR A 124 -23.27 -6.11 13.35
CA THR A 124 -24.42 -5.19 13.43
C THR A 124 -24.66 -4.80 14.89
N THR A 125 -25.61 -3.90 15.15
CA THR A 125 -25.99 -3.53 16.53
C THR A 125 -26.73 -4.64 17.28
N SER A 126 -27.09 -5.73 16.59
CA SER A 126 -27.87 -6.84 17.14
C SER A 126 -27.22 -8.21 17.01
N GLU A 127 -26.14 -8.32 16.23
CA GLU A 127 -25.39 -9.55 16.03
C GLU A 127 -23.94 -9.21 15.76
N LEU A 128 -23.03 -9.82 16.52
CA LEU A 128 -21.59 -9.64 16.43
C LEU A 128 -20.91 -11.02 16.43
N LYS A 129 -19.80 -11.12 15.71
CA LYS A 129 -18.87 -12.25 15.84
C LYS A 129 -17.70 -11.79 16.69
N LEU A 130 -17.51 -12.39 17.85
CA LEU A 130 -16.34 -12.15 18.69
C LEU A 130 -15.25 -13.13 18.26
N LEU A 131 -14.12 -12.60 17.84
CA LEU A 131 -12.94 -13.32 17.42
C LEU A 131 -11.92 -13.27 18.56
N GLN A 132 -11.56 -14.43 19.12
CA GLN A 132 -10.50 -14.58 20.10
C GLN A 132 -9.27 -15.15 19.41
N LEU A 133 -8.19 -14.38 19.26
CA LEU A 133 -6.91 -14.88 18.78
C LEU A 133 -6.36 -15.90 19.77
N LEU A 134 -6.10 -17.12 19.30
CA LEU A 134 -5.48 -18.17 20.10
C LEU A 134 -3.97 -17.97 20.14
N ASP A 135 -3.39 -17.97 21.34
CA ASP A 135 -1.96 -18.17 21.52
C ASP A 135 -1.59 -19.65 21.46
N ARG A 136 -0.31 -19.96 21.21
CA ARG A 136 0.17 -21.37 21.17
C ARG A 136 -0.10 -22.14 22.46
N ASN A 137 -0.14 -21.44 23.59
CA ASN A 137 -0.35 -22.04 24.92
C ASN A 137 -1.83 -22.18 25.28
N ASP A 138 -2.74 -21.66 24.46
CA ASP A 138 -4.17 -21.75 24.73
C ASP A 138 -4.71 -23.14 24.43
N THR A 139 -5.86 -23.44 25.02
CA THR A 139 -6.65 -24.63 24.70
C THR A 139 -7.85 -24.23 23.84
N ILE A 140 -8.17 -25.05 22.85
CA ILE A 140 -9.39 -24.90 22.05
C ILE A 140 -10.58 -25.21 22.96
N ARG A 141 -11.34 -24.18 23.34
CA ARG A 141 -12.52 -24.32 24.20
C ARG A 141 -13.71 -24.90 23.45
N GLY A 142 -14.61 -25.54 24.20
CA GLY A 142 -15.89 -26.05 23.70
C GLY A 142 -17.11 -25.21 24.08
N ASP A 143 -16.89 -24.16 24.87
CA ASP A 143 -17.94 -23.28 25.41
C ASP A 143 -17.64 -21.82 25.02
N PRO A 144 -18.65 -20.93 24.97
CA PRO A 144 -18.45 -19.50 24.77
C PRO A 144 -17.46 -18.87 25.76
N LEU A 145 -16.69 -17.89 25.31
CA LEU A 145 -15.74 -17.20 26.19
C LEU A 145 -16.46 -16.30 27.21
N LEU A 146 -17.49 -15.61 26.74
CA LEU A 146 -18.32 -14.72 27.55
C LEU A 146 -19.71 -15.34 27.70
N ASP A 147 -20.27 -15.25 28.90
CA ASP A 147 -21.66 -15.61 29.12
C ASP A 147 -22.60 -14.41 28.92
N ALA A 148 -23.87 -14.69 28.62
CA ALA A 148 -24.85 -13.64 28.37
C ALA A 148 -25.09 -12.73 29.59
N SER A 149 -25.03 -13.29 30.80
CA SER A 149 -25.28 -12.54 32.04
C SER A 149 -24.15 -11.57 32.36
N GLU A 150 -22.90 -11.92 32.03
CA GLU A 150 -21.73 -11.07 32.12
C GLU A 150 -21.83 -9.88 31.16
N ILE A 151 -22.20 -10.12 29.90
CA ILE A 151 -22.38 -9.06 28.90
C ILE A 151 -23.48 -8.09 29.34
N GLU A 152 -24.63 -8.61 29.79
CA GLU A 152 -25.74 -7.78 30.26
C GLU A 152 -25.42 -7.05 31.57
N GLY A 153 -24.78 -7.74 32.51
CA GLY A 153 -24.39 -7.19 33.82
C GLY A 153 -23.42 -6.01 33.72
N ASN A 154 -22.61 -5.97 32.67
CA ASN A 154 -21.69 -4.87 32.35
C ASN A 154 -22.30 -3.80 31.43
N GLY A 155 -23.59 -3.95 31.09
CA GLY A 155 -24.32 -3.02 30.22
C GLY A 155 -23.73 -2.94 28.82
N ALA A 156 -23.31 -4.08 28.26
CA ALA A 156 -22.77 -4.21 26.92
C ALA A 156 -23.83 -4.72 25.91
N GLY A 157 -25.09 -4.83 26.33
CA GLY A 157 -26.23 -5.18 25.52
C GLY A 157 -27.45 -5.51 26.38
N SER A 158 -28.58 -5.83 25.73
CA SER A 158 -29.75 -6.42 26.41
C SER A 158 -30.45 -7.48 25.57
N GLY A 159 -31.03 -8.48 26.21
CA GLY A 159 -31.57 -9.67 25.54
C GLY A 159 -30.47 -10.47 24.88
N VAL A 160 -29.30 -10.58 25.54
CA VAL A 160 -28.10 -11.16 24.97
C VAL A 160 -28.21 -12.68 24.94
N THR A 161 -27.81 -13.27 23.82
CA THR A 161 -27.54 -14.70 23.71
C THR A 161 -26.17 -14.90 23.10
N VAL A 162 -25.39 -15.79 23.68
CA VAL A 162 -24.08 -16.17 23.16
C VAL A 162 -24.13 -17.60 22.69
N SER A 163 -23.61 -17.84 21.49
CA SER A 163 -23.49 -19.18 20.93
C SER A 163 -22.05 -19.41 20.48
N HIS A 164 -21.52 -20.57 20.87
CA HIS A 164 -20.23 -21.06 20.40
C HIS A 164 -20.48 -22.22 19.46
N ALA A 165 -19.97 -22.12 18.24
CA ALA A 165 -20.15 -23.15 17.21
C ALA A 165 -18.90 -24.03 17.05
N ASN A 166 -17.95 -23.98 18.00
CA ASN A 166 -16.63 -24.60 17.89
C ASN A 166 -15.92 -24.24 16.59
N LYS A 167 -16.12 -23.02 16.08
CA LYS A 167 -15.52 -22.62 14.81
C LYS A 167 -14.18 -21.93 15.03
N VAL A 168 -13.21 -22.32 14.22
CA VAL A 168 -11.91 -21.65 14.11
C VAL A 168 -11.87 -20.89 12.79
N GLU A 169 -11.68 -19.58 12.86
CA GLU A 169 -11.34 -18.75 11.72
C GLU A 169 -9.82 -18.73 11.53
N ILE A 170 -9.37 -19.27 10.41
CA ILE A 170 -7.97 -19.27 9.97
C ILE A 170 -7.72 -18.03 9.13
N VAL A 171 -6.74 -17.24 9.55
CA VAL A 171 -6.27 -16.07 8.84
C VAL A 171 -4.86 -16.34 8.32
N ALA A 172 -4.77 -16.78 7.07
CA ALA A 172 -3.48 -16.98 6.40
C ALA A 172 -2.96 -15.67 5.80
N ARG A 173 -1.68 -15.39 6.03
CA ARG A 173 -0.98 -14.21 5.55
C ARG A 173 0.11 -14.66 4.59
N SER A 174 0.11 -14.07 3.39
CA SER A 174 1.20 -14.29 2.43
C SER A 174 1.70 -12.96 1.90
N VAL A 175 3.03 -12.90 1.79
CA VAL A 175 3.77 -11.79 1.21
C VAL A 175 4.46 -12.34 -0.01
N ALA A 176 4.20 -11.73 -1.17
CA ALA A 176 4.85 -12.12 -2.40
C ALA A 176 5.43 -10.91 -3.13
N ILE A 177 6.55 -11.12 -3.80
CA ILE A 177 7.24 -10.13 -4.62
C ILE A 177 6.88 -10.42 -6.08
N LEU A 178 6.57 -9.35 -6.82
CA LEU A 178 6.27 -9.48 -8.25
C LEU A 178 7.57 -9.62 -9.03
N GLU A 179 7.72 -10.76 -9.69
CA GLU A 179 8.85 -11.03 -10.57
C GLU A 179 8.71 -10.29 -11.91
N GLU A 180 9.84 -9.99 -12.54
CA GLU A 180 9.84 -9.30 -13.85
C GLU A 180 9.12 -10.16 -14.90
N GLY A 181 8.12 -9.56 -15.56
CA GLY A 181 7.29 -10.24 -16.57
C GLY A 181 6.06 -10.96 -16.03
N GLN A 182 5.90 -11.09 -14.72
CA GLN A 182 4.69 -11.63 -14.12
C GLN A 182 3.62 -10.53 -13.99
N THR A 183 2.36 -10.88 -14.24
CA THR A 183 1.25 -9.96 -13.97
C THR A 183 0.84 -10.02 -12.50
N LEU A 184 0.28 -8.92 -12.00
CA LEU A 184 -0.21 -8.85 -10.64
C LEU A 184 -1.32 -9.86 -10.36
N ASP A 185 -2.20 -10.07 -11.35
CA ASP A 185 -3.32 -11.02 -11.28
C ASP A 185 -2.86 -12.49 -11.34
N GLU A 186 -1.75 -12.75 -12.00
CA GLU A 186 -1.11 -14.07 -12.02
C GLU A 186 -0.43 -14.38 -10.69
N LEU A 187 0.38 -13.45 -10.17
CA LEU A 187 1.00 -13.61 -8.84
C LEU A 187 -0.07 -13.83 -7.77
N ALA A 188 -1.10 -13.02 -7.85
CA ALA A 188 -2.31 -13.10 -7.07
C ALA A 188 -2.94 -14.50 -7.06
N ALA A 189 -3.28 -15.02 -8.25
CA ALA A 189 -3.89 -16.33 -8.38
C ALA A 189 -2.97 -17.44 -7.85
N ASN A 190 -1.66 -17.34 -8.09
CA ASN A 190 -0.69 -18.32 -7.62
C ASN A 190 -0.59 -18.35 -6.09
N VAL A 191 -0.45 -17.19 -5.44
CA VAL A 191 -0.43 -17.10 -3.97
C VAL A 191 -1.75 -17.59 -3.37
N THR A 192 -2.87 -17.28 -4.02
CA THR A 192 -4.17 -17.80 -3.58
C THR A 192 -4.20 -19.32 -3.62
N ALA A 193 -3.85 -19.93 -4.75
CA ALA A 193 -3.87 -21.38 -4.93
C ALA A 193 -2.89 -22.09 -3.99
N GLU A 194 -1.71 -21.52 -3.75
CA GLU A 194 -0.73 -22.06 -2.80
C GLU A 194 -1.28 -22.07 -1.37
N ASN A 195 -1.88 -20.96 -0.92
CA ASN A 195 -2.47 -20.91 0.41
C ASN A 195 -3.70 -21.81 0.54
N GLU A 196 -4.55 -21.91 -0.49
CA GLU A 196 -5.70 -22.83 -0.49
C GLU A 196 -5.23 -24.29 -0.33
N LEU A 197 -4.15 -24.66 -1.03
CA LEU A 197 -3.52 -25.97 -0.88
C LEU A 197 -2.99 -26.18 0.55
N LYS A 198 -2.27 -25.20 1.11
CA LYS A 198 -1.74 -25.28 2.48
C LYS A 198 -2.85 -25.34 3.53
N ILE A 199 -3.91 -24.57 3.39
CA ILE A 199 -5.07 -24.62 4.30
C ILE A 199 -5.79 -25.97 4.17
N THR A 200 -5.88 -26.52 2.97
CA THR A 200 -6.40 -27.89 2.77
C THR A 200 -5.53 -28.92 3.49
N GLN A 201 -4.20 -28.83 3.35
CA GLN A 201 -3.27 -29.70 4.07
C GLN A 201 -3.39 -29.52 5.59
N LEU A 202 -3.55 -28.29 6.07
CA LEU A 202 -3.77 -28.00 7.49
C LEU A 202 -5.06 -28.65 8.00
N ARG A 203 -6.17 -28.49 7.28
CA ARG A 203 -7.42 -29.17 7.62
C ARG A 203 -7.24 -30.68 7.65
N ASP A 204 -6.71 -31.27 6.58
CA ASP A 204 -6.62 -32.72 6.43
C ASP A 204 -5.58 -33.37 7.38
N GLY A 205 -4.57 -32.62 7.81
CA GLY A 205 -3.57 -33.07 8.79
C GLY A 205 -3.88 -32.71 10.23
N THR A 206 -4.99 -32.01 10.47
CA THR A 206 -5.55 -31.75 11.79
C THR A 206 -6.94 -32.38 11.88
N ASN A 207 -7.62 -32.22 13.01
CA ASN A 207 -9.02 -32.68 13.15
C ASN A 207 -10.02 -31.55 12.88
N LEU A 208 -9.66 -30.60 12.00
CA LEU A 208 -10.60 -29.56 11.54
C LEU A 208 -11.51 -30.14 10.46
N ASP A 209 -12.78 -29.77 10.47
CA ASP A 209 -13.78 -30.21 9.48
C ASP A 209 -14.50 -29.02 8.83
N GLY A 210 -15.20 -29.28 7.72
CA GLY A 210 -16.03 -28.31 7.02
C GLY A 210 -15.53 -27.91 5.64
N ASP A 211 -16.42 -27.21 4.93
CA ASP A 211 -16.16 -26.70 3.60
C ASP A 211 -15.24 -25.49 3.64
N LEU A 212 -14.24 -25.50 2.76
CA LEU A 212 -13.31 -24.39 2.61
C LEU A 212 -13.97 -23.26 1.82
N ALA A 213 -14.38 -22.20 2.52
CA ALA A 213 -14.84 -20.96 1.91
C ALA A 213 -13.75 -19.90 2.06
N PHE A 214 -13.08 -19.55 0.96
CA PHE A 214 -11.99 -18.58 0.95
C PHE A 214 -12.50 -17.18 0.65
N THR A 215 -12.19 -16.23 1.52
CA THR A 215 -12.28 -14.81 1.20
C THR A 215 -10.87 -14.25 1.09
N SER A 216 -10.48 -13.80 -0.11
CA SER A 216 -9.16 -13.22 -0.37
C SER A 216 -9.25 -11.71 -0.51
N LEU A 217 -8.47 -10.99 0.30
CA LEU A 217 -8.32 -9.55 0.20
C LEU A 217 -6.89 -9.21 -0.21
N VAL A 218 -6.77 -8.36 -1.23
CA VAL A 218 -5.49 -7.98 -1.82
C VAL A 218 -5.20 -6.54 -1.46
N MET A 219 -4.11 -6.30 -0.74
CA MET A 219 -3.67 -4.95 -0.42
C MET A 219 -2.44 -4.61 -1.24
N PHE A 220 -2.51 -3.48 -1.93
CA PHE A 220 -1.37 -2.87 -2.58
C PHE A 220 -0.94 -1.63 -1.80
N PRO A 221 0.37 -1.39 -1.67
CA PRO A 221 0.83 -0.11 -1.16
C PRO A 221 0.31 1.02 -2.06
N PRO A 222 0.09 2.23 -1.51
CA PRO A 222 -0.26 3.38 -2.32
C PRO A 222 0.86 3.62 -3.35
N ARG A 223 0.49 3.92 -4.59
CA ARG A 223 1.50 4.31 -5.60
C ARG A 223 2.23 5.54 -5.06
N PRO A 224 3.57 5.61 -5.17
CA PRO A 224 4.26 6.84 -4.87
C PRO A 224 3.62 7.97 -5.67
N PRO A 225 3.50 9.18 -5.09
CA PRO A 225 2.97 10.32 -5.82
C PRO A 225 3.75 10.45 -7.13
N PRO A 226 3.07 10.75 -8.26
CA PRO A 226 3.77 10.97 -9.51
C PRO A 226 4.86 11.99 -9.27
N SER A 227 6.08 11.69 -9.73
CA SER A 227 7.20 12.61 -9.63
C SER A 227 6.75 13.98 -10.11
N SER A 228 6.89 15.00 -9.26
CA SER A 228 6.54 16.36 -9.64
C SER A 228 7.22 16.68 -10.98
N PRO A 229 6.52 17.31 -11.94
CA PRO A 229 7.10 17.63 -13.23
C PRO A 229 8.42 18.40 -13.03
N PRO A 230 9.41 18.22 -13.93
CA PRO A 230 10.67 18.95 -13.85
C PRO A 230 10.41 20.43 -13.64
N ARG A 231 11.11 21.05 -12.68
CA ARG A 231 11.01 22.51 -12.49
C ARG A 231 11.34 23.18 -13.83
N PRO A 232 10.52 24.14 -14.31
CA PRO A 232 10.87 24.91 -15.48
C PRO A 232 12.23 25.60 -15.25
N PRO A 233 13.03 25.78 -16.32
CA PRO A 233 14.32 26.46 -16.21
C PRO A 233 14.13 27.86 -15.61
N PRO A 234 15.09 28.37 -14.83
CA PRO A 234 15.02 29.72 -14.29
C PRO A 234 14.86 30.73 -15.43
N SER A 235 13.99 31.72 -15.22
CA SER A 235 13.81 32.81 -16.16
C SER A 235 15.14 33.55 -16.38
N PRO A 236 15.44 34.02 -17.60
CA PRO A 236 16.66 34.78 -17.85
C PRO A 236 16.69 36.06 -17.00
N PRO A 237 17.89 36.53 -16.59
CA PRO A 237 18.02 37.76 -15.83
C PRO A 237 17.45 38.96 -16.62
N PRO A 238 16.87 39.95 -15.94
CA PRO A 238 16.38 41.16 -16.59
C PRO A 238 17.52 41.91 -17.30
N PRO A 239 17.24 42.59 -18.43
CA PRO A 239 18.23 43.39 -19.12
C PRO A 239 18.78 44.49 -18.21
N THR A 240 20.10 44.72 -18.26
CA THR A 240 20.77 45.78 -17.52
C THR A 240 20.21 47.16 -17.90
N PRO A 241 19.93 48.05 -16.92
CA PRO A 241 19.45 49.39 -17.21
C PRO A 241 20.48 50.19 -18.01
N PRO A 242 20.04 51.11 -18.90
CA PRO A 242 20.95 51.96 -19.65
C PRO A 242 21.75 52.89 -18.71
N PRO A 243 22.99 53.25 -19.09
CA PRO A 243 23.82 54.16 -18.29
C PRO A 243 23.12 55.51 -18.08
N SER A 244 23.22 56.03 -16.86
CA SER A 244 22.67 57.32 -16.47
C SER A 244 23.30 58.46 -17.27
N LEU A 245 22.46 59.39 -17.74
CA LEU A 245 22.90 60.60 -18.44
C LEU A 245 23.73 61.50 -17.50
N PRO A 246 24.73 62.22 -18.02
CA PRO A 246 25.55 63.14 -17.22
C PRO A 246 24.72 64.30 -16.64
N PRO A 247 25.11 64.82 -15.47
CA PRO A 247 24.40 65.92 -14.80
C PRO A 247 24.42 67.20 -15.65
N SER A 248 23.29 67.92 -15.65
CA SER A 248 23.14 69.19 -16.35
C SER A 248 24.01 70.30 -15.73
N PRO A 249 24.54 71.25 -16.52
CA PRO A 249 25.35 72.34 -16.01
C PRO A 249 24.54 73.29 -15.09
N PRO A 250 25.21 73.93 -14.11
CA PRO A 250 24.55 74.84 -13.18
C PRO A 250 23.99 76.08 -13.89
N PRO A 251 22.86 76.64 -13.41
CA PRO A 251 22.27 77.85 -13.96
C PRO A 251 23.15 79.09 -13.70
N PRO A 252 23.11 80.10 -14.59
CA PRO A 252 23.85 81.34 -14.41
C PRO A 252 23.35 82.13 -13.20
N SER A 253 24.28 82.82 -12.51
CA SER A 253 24.01 83.59 -11.31
C SER A 253 23.09 84.79 -11.57
N PRO A 254 22.18 85.14 -10.63
CA PRO A 254 21.32 86.29 -10.77
C PRO A 254 22.09 87.62 -10.70
N PRO A 255 21.61 88.68 -11.37
CA PRO A 255 22.21 90.00 -11.29
C PRO A 255 22.05 90.62 -9.88
N PRO A 256 22.99 91.51 -9.48
CA PRO A 256 22.97 92.14 -8.16
C PRO A 256 21.77 93.10 -7.97
N PRO A 257 21.25 93.21 -6.74
CA PRO A 257 20.10 94.07 -6.43
C PRO A 257 20.46 95.56 -6.54
N SER A 258 19.50 96.36 -7.02
CA SER A 258 19.60 97.82 -7.10
C SER A 258 19.64 98.46 -5.71
N PRO A 259 20.39 99.56 -5.52
CA PRO A 259 20.42 100.28 -4.25
C PRO A 259 19.07 100.94 -3.93
N PRO A 260 18.71 101.09 -2.64
CA PRO A 260 17.45 101.73 -2.22
C PRO A 260 17.46 103.25 -2.49
N PRO A 261 16.32 103.85 -2.87
CA PRO A 261 16.17 105.30 -3.05
C PRO A 261 16.11 106.07 -1.72
N PRO A 262 16.50 107.37 -1.71
CA PRO A 262 16.60 108.24 -0.53
C PRO A 262 15.26 108.71 0.05
#